data_AF-A0A7Y8IEQ4-F1
#
_entry.id   AF-A0A7Y8IEQ4-F1
#
_cell.length_a   1.000
_cell.length_b   1.000
_cell.length_c   1.000
_cell.angle_alpha   90.00
_cell.angle_beta   90.00
_cell.angle_gamma   90.00
#
_symmetry.space_group_name_H-M   'P 1'
#
loop_
_entity.id
_entity.type
_entity.pdbx_description
1 polymer ?
#
loop_
_entity_poly.entity_id
_entity_poly.type
_entity_poly.pdbx_seq_one_letter_code
_entity_poly.pdbx_strand_id
1 'polypeptide(L)'
;MESHLENADTALCPSCSRKNERRARFCTHCGNSLPRRRKVWTKKRPILFGAIGLILAGVIGYLLTGGIESKLVARVNGEDIIRKEFSQRVDQAKRLYEYRYGRNLFRGDSGKENLSRLKNEMLEELITEKILLQEAKSAGYTSAPEEEIMRHLEMIKKQSGLSEVDFIKRIGPLEDLKEELSRRWIISQFIKKAILKGDQTNGELLFGQWLTNTKAKAKIETYEKLEPVSTGKASCCKSGCGGGRAQSLDPKTEQEAKSKALEYYERKTQKREAEAKVTNFGCHIQVDIIEDGKVVVSLTYNGGEVQEI
;
A
#
# COMPACT_ATOMS: atom_id res chain seq x y z
N MET A 1 54.93 7.68 50.85
CA MET A 1 54.73 6.69 51.93
C MET A 1 53.31 6.86 52.41
N GLU A 2 52.40 6.04 51.88
CA GLU A 2 51.00 5.98 52.27
C GLU A 2 50.83 5.60 53.74
N SER A 3 49.93 6.30 54.44
CA SER A 3 49.38 5.85 55.72
C SER A 3 47.88 5.66 55.53
N HIS A 4 47.48 4.48 55.05
CA HIS A 4 46.09 4.05 54.98
C HIS A 4 45.57 3.84 56.41
N LEU A 5 44.70 4.75 56.84
CA LEU A 5 43.79 4.57 57.97
C LEU A 5 42.80 3.45 57.64
N GLU A 6 43.14 2.22 58.02
CA GLU A 6 42.20 1.10 58.02
C GLU A 6 41.20 1.25 59.17
N ASN A 7 39.99 1.66 58.82
CA ASN A 7 38.81 1.56 59.68
C ASN A 7 38.40 0.08 59.76
N ALA A 8 39.13 -0.71 60.55
CA ALA A 8 38.90 -2.14 60.69
C ALA A 8 37.58 -2.40 61.44
N ASP A 9 36.58 -2.85 60.70
CA ASP A 9 35.28 -3.29 61.21
C ASP A 9 35.47 -4.53 62.10
N THR A 10 35.57 -4.31 63.42
CA THR A 10 35.88 -5.33 64.42
C THR A 10 34.68 -5.63 65.32
N ALA A 11 34.58 -6.86 65.80
CA ALA A 11 33.59 -7.30 66.78
C ALA A 11 34.28 -8.00 67.95
N LEU A 12 33.71 -7.91 69.15
CA LEU A 12 34.24 -8.57 70.33
C LEU A 12 33.82 -10.06 70.35
N CYS A 13 34.77 -10.94 70.68
CA CYS A 13 34.46 -12.34 70.92
C CYS A 13 33.62 -12.46 72.21
N PRO A 14 32.45 -13.12 72.18
CA PRO A 14 31.60 -13.24 73.37
C PRO A 14 32.21 -14.13 74.47
N SER A 15 33.21 -14.96 74.15
CA SER A 15 33.84 -15.84 75.12
C SER A 15 35.05 -15.23 75.83
N CYS A 16 35.88 -14.44 75.11
CA CYS A 16 37.12 -13.89 75.67
C CYS A 16 37.21 -12.36 75.60
N SER A 17 36.20 -11.70 75.05
CA SER A 17 36.09 -10.24 74.91
C SER A 17 37.22 -9.57 74.12
N ARG A 18 38.07 -10.32 73.42
CA ARG A 18 39.07 -9.74 72.51
C ARG A 18 38.43 -9.36 71.17
N LYS A 19 38.95 -8.28 70.58
CA LYS A 19 38.56 -7.82 69.25
C LYS A 19 38.95 -8.87 68.21
N ASN A 20 38.06 -9.11 67.27
CA ASN A 20 38.29 -9.97 66.13
C ASN A 20 37.70 -9.32 64.87
N GLU A 21 38.14 -9.77 63.71
CA GLU A 21 37.52 -9.35 62.45
C GLU A 21 36.04 -9.71 62.43
N ARG A 22 35.18 -8.77 62.03
CA ARG A 22 33.72 -8.95 62.11
C ARG A 22 33.18 -10.11 61.26
N ARG A 23 33.97 -10.63 60.31
CA ARG A 23 33.60 -11.77 59.45
C ARG A 23 34.30 -13.08 59.82
N ALA A 24 35.16 -13.09 60.85
CA ALA A 24 35.84 -14.29 61.28
C ALA A 24 34.84 -15.35 61.78
N ARG A 25 35.07 -16.61 61.42
CA ARG A 25 34.23 -17.75 61.87
C ARG A 25 34.62 -18.24 63.27
N PHE A 26 35.87 -18.01 63.66
CA PHE A 26 36.44 -18.39 64.94
C PHE A 26 37.25 -17.24 65.53
N CYS A 27 37.36 -17.19 66.85
CA CYS A 27 38.23 -16.24 67.55
C CYS A 27 39.69 -16.59 67.33
N THR A 28 40.48 -15.65 66.81
CA THR A 28 41.94 -15.82 66.60
C THR A 28 42.72 -15.93 67.91
N HIS A 29 42.12 -15.56 69.05
CA HIS A 29 42.77 -15.60 70.36
C HIS A 29 42.40 -16.80 71.22
N CYS A 30 41.14 -17.24 71.20
CA CYS A 30 40.68 -18.35 72.07
C CYS A 30 40.11 -19.55 71.30
N GLY A 31 40.05 -19.52 69.98
CA GLY A 31 39.57 -20.63 69.15
C GLY A 31 38.05 -20.84 69.12
N ASN A 32 37.28 -20.21 70.02
CA ASN A 32 35.82 -20.37 70.04
C ASN A 32 35.14 -19.83 68.79
N SER A 33 34.07 -20.50 68.36
CA SER A 33 33.27 -20.09 67.20
C SER A 33 32.54 -18.78 67.48
N LEU A 34 32.49 -17.92 66.45
CA LEU A 34 31.72 -16.66 66.52
C LEU A 34 30.33 -16.84 65.90
N PRO A 35 29.28 -16.22 66.46
CA PRO A 35 27.92 -16.38 65.97
C PRO A 35 27.79 -15.86 64.54
N ARG A 36 27.38 -16.75 63.62
CA ARG A 36 27.18 -16.43 62.20
C ARG A 36 25.98 -15.50 62.05
N ARG A 37 26.18 -14.26 61.59
CA ARG A 37 25.08 -13.34 61.26
C ARG A 37 24.24 -13.96 60.13
N ARG A 38 23.05 -14.49 60.43
CA ARG A 38 22.11 -14.99 59.41
C ARG A 38 21.79 -13.82 58.47
N LYS A 39 22.22 -13.90 57.21
CA LYS A 39 21.75 -12.97 56.17
C LYS A 39 20.24 -13.18 56.05
N VAL A 40 19.45 -12.19 56.46
CA VAL A 40 18.01 -12.19 56.26
C VAL A 40 17.78 -12.07 54.76
N TRP A 41 17.57 -13.20 54.10
CA TRP A 41 17.22 -13.25 52.69
C TRP A 41 15.77 -12.77 52.58
N THR A 42 15.59 -11.50 52.26
CA THR A 42 14.27 -10.89 52.18
C THR A 42 13.52 -11.48 50.98
N LYS A 43 12.44 -12.23 51.25
CA LYS A 43 11.56 -12.91 50.28
C LYS A 43 10.95 -12.02 49.19
N LYS A 44 11.21 -10.70 49.18
CA LYS A 44 10.70 -9.73 48.19
C LYS A 44 11.54 -9.60 46.92
N ARG A 45 12.78 -10.13 46.90
CA ARG A 45 13.67 -10.06 45.72
C ARG A 45 13.17 -10.82 44.47
N PRO A 46 12.67 -12.07 44.54
CA PRO A 46 12.26 -12.79 43.32
C PRO A 46 11.02 -12.18 42.65
N ILE A 47 10.16 -11.50 43.41
CA ILE A 47 8.95 -10.82 42.89
C ILE A 47 9.35 -9.59 42.06
N LEU A 48 10.34 -8.82 42.51
CA LEU A 48 10.82 -7.64 41.80
C LEU A 48 11.48 -8.00 40.45
N PHE A 49 12.29 -9.06 40.42
CA PHE A 49 12.92 -9.53 39.18
C PHE A 49 11.92 -10.16 38.20
N GLY A 50 10.90 -10.88 38.69
CA GLY A 50 9.82 -11.41 37.85
C GLY A 50 8.98 -10.30 37.20
N ALA A 51 8.65 -9.23 37.93
CA ALA A 51 7.90 -8.09 37.41
C ALA A 51 8.69 -7.32 36.33
N ILE A 52 9.99 -7.09 36.54
CA ILE A 52 10.86 -6.43 35.55
C ILE A 52 11.00 -7.29 34.28
N GLY A 53 11.12 -8.61 34.44
CA GLY A 53 11.16 -9.55 33.31
C GLY A 53 9.88 -9.52 32.46
N LEU A 54 8.71 -9.44 33.08
CA LEU A 54 7.42 -9.34 32.38
C LEU A 54 7.24 -7.99 31.66
N ILE A 55 7.69 -6.89 32.27
CA ILE A 55 7.67 -5.56 31.62
C ILE A 55 8.58 -5.56 30.39
N LEU A 56 9.81 -6.08 30.51
CA LEU A 56 10.74 -6.19 29.39
C LEU A 56 10.22 -7.11 28.29
N ALA A 57 9.62 -8.26 28.64
CA ALA A 57 9.00 -9.16 27.68
C ALA A 57 7.78 -8.51 26.99
N GLY A 58 7.01 -7.69 27.70
CA GLY A 58 5.91 -6.91 27.13
C GLY A 58 6.38 -5.81 26.17
N VAL A 59 7.47 -5.10 26.50
CA VAL A 59 8.08 -4.09 25.63
C VAL A 59 8.72 -4.74 24.39
N ILE A 60 9.44 -5.85 24.55
CA ILE A 60 10.01 -6.61 23.44
C ILE A 60 8.90 -7.22 22.58
N GLY A 61 7.85 -7.76 23.19
CA GLY A 61 6.66 -8.25 22.48
C GLY A 61 5.99 -7.14 21.67
N TYR A 62 5.74 -5.98 22.27
CA TYR A 62 5.19 -4.80 21.60
C TYR A 62 6.07 -4.31 20.43
N LEU A 63 7.40 -4.27 20.62
CA LEU A 63 8.34 -3.91 19.56
C LEU A 63 8.43 -4.96 18.45
N LEU A 64 8.20 -6.24 18.75
CA LEU A 64 8.23 -7.33 17.77
C LEU A 64 6.90 -7.56 17.04
N THR A 65 5.74 -7.24 17.65
CA THR A 65 4.42 -7.57 17.09
C THR A 65 3.57 -6.40 16.59
N GLY A 66 3.95 -5.14 16.84
CA GLY A 66 3.23 -4.02 16.22
C GLY A 66 3.51 -2.66 16.84
N GLY A 67 4.09 -1.74 16.08
CA GLY A 67 4.20 -0.36 16.52
C GLY A 67 5.08 0.59 15.72
N ILE A 68 5.63 0.18 14.58
CA ILE A 68 6.23 1.12 13.63
C ILE A 68 5.71 0.76 12.24
N GLU A 69 4.44 1.05 11.97
CA GLU A 69 4.08 1.35 10.60
C GLU A 69 4.96 2.54 10.19
N SER A 70 5.92 2.30 9.29
CA SER A 70 6.85 3.34 8.87
C SER A 70 6.04 4.53 8.34
N LYS A 71 6.35 5.74 8.83
CA LYS A 71 5.73 6.98 8.31
C LYS A 71 5.92 7.11 6.78
N LEU A 72 6.93 6.44 6.24
CA LEU A 72 7.28 6.37 4.83
C LEU A 72 6.76 5.07 4.20
N VAL A 73 6.22 5.19 2.99
CA VAL A 73 5.70 4.08 2.17
C VAL A 73 6.66 3.80 1.02
N ALA A 74 7.20 4.84 0.42
CA ALA A 74 8.26 4.75 -0.59
C ALA A 74 9.10 6.04 -0.63
N ARG A 75 10.21 6.02 -1.36
CA ARG A 75 11.05 7.16 -1.69
C ARG A 75 11.46 7.09 -3.15
N VAL A 76 11.37 8.22 -3.85
CA VAL A 76 11.67 8.37 -5.27
C VAL A 76 12.71 9.48 -5.44
N ASN A 77 13.92 9.14 -5.89
CA ASN A 77 15.03 10.08 -6.07
C ASN A 77 15.31 10.97 -4.84
N GLY A 78 15.11 10.44 -3.63
CA GLY A 78 15.28 11.20 -2.39
C GLY A 78 14.03 11.90 -1.86
N GLU A 79 12.94 11.96 -2.63
CA GLU A 79 11.66 12.48 -2.15
C GLU A 79 10.77 11.38 -1.56
N ASP A 80 10.18 11.66 -0.41
CA ASP A 80 9.36 10.72 0.34
C ASP A 80 7.91 10.67 -0.17
N ILE A 81 7.33 9.47 -0.17
CA ILE A 81 5.89 9.21 -0.22
C ILE A 81 5.46 8.77 1.19
N ILE A 82 4.63 9.60 1.83
CA ILE A 82 4.24 9.40 3.24
C ILE A 82 2.98 8.54 3.36
N ARG A 83 2.86 7.82 4.47
CA ARG A 83 1.73 6.92 4.76
C ARG A 83 0.38 7.60 4.69
N LYS A 84 0.27 8.83 5.20
CA LYS A 84 -0.98 9.60 5.20
C LYS A 84 -1.51 9.82 3.77
N GLU A 85 -0.65 10.24 2.86
CA GLU A 85 -0.97 10.46 1.45
C GLU A 85 -1.38 9.16 0.76
N PHE A 86 -0.60 8.10 0.96
CA PHE A 86 -0.88 6.77 0.43
C PHE A 86 -2.23 6.23 0.92
N SER A 87 -2.50 6.26 2.22
CA SER A 87 -3.78 5.80 2.77
C SER A 87 -4.96 6.61 2.24
N GLN A 88 -4.79 7.93 2.09
CA GLN A 88 -5.85 8.79 1.57
C GLN A 88 -6.19 8.45 0.12
N ARG A 89 -5.19 8.20 -0.75
CA ARG A 89 -5.40 7.75 -2.13
C ARG A 89 -6.08 6.39 -2.18
N VAL A 90 -5.63 5.43 -1.37
CA VAL A 90 -6.23 4.09 -1.27
C VAL A 90 -7.70 4.18 -0.85
N ASP A 91 -8.03 4.99 0.17
CA ASP A 91 -9.40 5.13 0.66
C ASP A 91 -10.32 5.81 -0.36
N GLN A 92 -9.82 6.82 -1.07
CA GLN A 92 -10.55 7.47 -2.16
C GLN A 92 -10.84 6.49 -3.30
N ALA A 93 -9.83 5.77 -3.76
CA ALA A 93 -9.98 4.78 -4.81
C ALA A 93 -10.91 3.63 -4.38
N LYS A 94 -10.74 3.12 -3.15
CA LYS A 94 -11.60 2.08 -2.58
C LYS A 94 -13.07 2.47 -2.61
N ARG A 95 -13.42 3.68 -2.17
CA ARG A 95 -14.80 4.19 -2.21
C ARG A 95 -15.36 4.26 -3.62
N LEU A 96 -14.56 4.71 -4.59
CA LEU A 96 -14.97 4.77 -5.99
C LEU A 96 -15.24 3.38 -6.57
N TYR A 97 -14.37 2.42 -6.26
CA TYR A 97 -14.53 1.03 -6.68
C TYR A 97 -15.75 0.37 -6.02
N GLU A 98 -15.98 0.57 -4.72
CA GLU A 98 -17.20 0.09 -4.04
C GLU A 98 -18.47 0.71 -4.59
N TYR A 99 -18.41 2.00 -5.00
CA TYR A 99 -19.54 2.67 -5.64
C TYR A 99 -19.86 2.07 -7.02
N ARG A 100 -18.83 1.75 -7.82
CA ARG A 100 -19.00 1.24 -9.19
C ARG A 100 -19.30 -0.26 -9.25
N TYR A 101 -18.67 -1.07 -8.39
CA TYR A 101 -18.68 -2.53 -8.46
C TYR A 101 -19.34 -3.21 -7.26
N GLY A 102 -19.78 -2.44 -6.26
CA GLY A 102 -20.55 -2.93 -5.11
C GLY A 102 -19.82 -2.84 -3.77
N ARG A 103 -20.59 -2.55 -2.72
CA ARG A 103 -20.10 -2.25 -1.34
C ARG A 103 -19.36 -3.40 -0.64
N ASN A 104 -19.37 -4.60 -1.21
CA ASN A 104 -18.73 -5.78 -0.63
C ASN A 104 -17.45 -6.19 -1.38
N LEU A 105 -17.00 -5.43 -2.39
CA LEU A 105 -15.85 -5.76 -3.24
C LEU A 105 -14.57 -6.11 -2.47
N PHE A 106 -14.37 -5.44 -1.33
CA PHE A 106 -13.18 -5.60 -0.48
C PHE A 106 -13.45 -6.41 0.80
N ARG A 107 -14.52 -7.21 0.84
CA ARG A 107 -14.86 -8.09 1.97
C ARG A 107 -14.54 -9.56 1.65
N GLY A 108 -14.28 -10.35 2.69
CA GLY A 108 -13.89 -11.76 2.54
C GLY A 108 -12.47 -11.93 2.01
N ASP A 109 -12.07 -13.17 1.69
CA ASP A 109 -10.70 -13.47 1.27
C ASP A 109 -10.37 -12.92 -0.12
N SER A 110 -11.31 -13.00 -1.08
CA SER A 110 -11.17 -12.32 -2.38
C SER A 110 -11.10 -10.78 -2.22
N GLY A 111 -11.79 -10.23 -1.23
CA GLY A 111 -11.73 -8.81 -0.90
C GLY A 111 -10.36 -8.34 -0.41
N LYS A 112 -9.62 -9.20 0.32
CA LYS A 112 -8.25 -8.91 0.74
C LYS A 112 -7.30 -8.85 -0.45
N GLU A 113 -7.43 -9.77 -1.40
CA GLU A 113 -6.64 -9.77 -2.64
C GLU A 113 -6.93 -8.52 -3.47
N ASN A 114 -8.21 -8.16 -3.64
CA ASN A 114 -8.63 -6.92 -4.31
C ASN A 114 -8.02 -5.68 -3.64
N LEU A 115 -8.00 -5.65 -2.30
CA LEU A 115 -7.43 -4.54 -1.55
C LEU A 115 -5.90 -4.48 -1.71
N SER A 116 -5.22 -5.63 -1.70
CA SER A 116 -3.77 -5.69 -1.93
C SER A 116 -3.43 -5.18 -3.34
N ARG A 117 -4.16 -5.62 -4.36
CA ARG A 117 -3.99 -5.12 -5.73
C ARG A 117 -4.22 -3.61 -5.82
N LEU A 118 -5.30 -3.11 -5.22
CA LEU A 118 -5.58 -1.67 -5.19
C LEU A 118 -4.45 -0.89 -4.52
N LYS A 119 -3.92 -1.38 -3.39
CA LYS A 119 -2.79 -0.75 -2.70
C LYS A 119 -1.53 -0.70 -3.58
N ASN A 120 -1.23 -1.79 -4.29
CA ASN A 120 -0.11 -1.82 -5.24
C ASN A 120 -0.30 -0.79 -6.36
N GLU A 121 -1.50 -0.72 -6.95
CA GLU A 121 -1.84 0.25 -8.01
C GLU A 121 -1.69 1.70 -7.52
N MET A 122 -2.19 2.02 -6.32
CA MET A 122 -2.07 3.37 -5.75
C MET A 122 -0.63 3.75 -5.40
N LEU A 123 0.19 2.78 -4.98
CA LEU A 123 1.60 3.04 -4.73
C LEU A 123 2.34 3.32 -6.04
N GLU A 124 2.10 2.51 -7.08
CA GLU A 124 2.67 2.72 -8.41
C GLU A 124 2.23 4.05 -9.04
N GLU A 125 0.97 4.45 -8.83
CA GLU A 125 0.47 5.76 -9.25
C GLU A 125 1.22 6.89 -8.57
N LEU A 126 1.38 6.84 -7.24
CA LEU A 126 2.12 7.86 -6.48
C LEU A 126 3.60 7.94 -6.87
N ILE A 127 4.25 6.79 -7.09
CA ILE A 127 5.63 6.75 -7.57
C ILE A 127 5.71 7.41 -8.95
N THR A 128 4.78 7.08 -9.85
CA THR A 128 4.73 7.65 -11.20
C THR A 128 4.50 9.16 -11.16
N GLU A 129 3.55 9.63 -10.35
CA GLU A 129 3.26 11.04 -10.14
C GLU A 129 4.48 11.78 -9.59
N LYS A 130 5.19 11.20 -8.60
CA LYS A 130 6.43 11.77 -8.06
C LYS A 130 7.52 11.92 -9.12
N ILE A 131 7.74 10.89 -9.94
CA ILE A 131 8.70 10.97 -11.05
C ILE A 131 8.30 12.08 -12.02
N LEU A 132 7.02 12.14 -12.42
CA LEU A 132 6.54 13.16 -13.35
C LEU A 132 6.72 14.58 -12.80
N LEU A 133 6.44 14.81 -11.51
CA LEU A 133 6.62 16.11 -10.87
C LEU A 133 8.11 16.49 -10.75
N GLN A 134 8.99 15.54 -10.47
CA GLN A 134 10.44 15.77 -10.42
C GLN A 134 11.00 16.16 -11.79
N GLU A 135 10.60 15.44 -12.84
CA GLU A 135 10.99 15.74 -14.22
C GLU A 135 10.41 17.08 -14.69
N ALA A 136 9.14 17.34 -14.37
CA ALA A 136 8.48 18.62 -14.66
C ALA A 136 9.22 19.79 -13.97
N LYS A 137 9.53 19.65 -12.67
CA LYS A 137 10.30 20.64 -11.92
C LYS A 137 11.69 20.87 -12.51
N SER A 138 12.38 19.81 -12.90
CA SER A 138 13.71 19.88 -13.53
C SER A 138 13.66 20.56 -14.90
N ALA A 139 12.53 20.44 -15.60
CA ALA A 139 12.25 21.12 -16.86
C ALA A 139 11.65 22.54 -16.70
N GLY A 140 11.57 23.07 -15.48
CA GLY A 140 11.09 24.44 -15.20
C GLY A 140 9.58 24.58 -15.00
N TYR A 141 8.83 23.49 -14.90
CA TYR A 141 7.39 23.50 -14.61
C TYR A 141 7.15 23.36 -13.10
N THR A 142 7.22 24.47 -12.37
CA THR A 142 7.18 24.47 -10.89
C THR A 142 5.85 24.91 -10.29
N SER A 143 5.03 25.64 -11.04
CA SER A 143 3.80 26.25 -10.54
C SER A 143 2.73 26.31 -11.63
N ALA A 144 1.48 26.07 -11.25
CA ALA A 144 0.33 26.31 -12.10
C ALA A 144 -0.21 27.75 -11.92
N PRO A 145 -0.66 28.42 -13.00
CA PRO A 145 -1.35 29.70 -12.89
C PRO A 145 -2.63 29.56 -12.05
N GLU A 146 -2.82 30.45 -11.09
CA GLU A 146 -3.96 30.38 -10.16
C GLU A 146 -5.30 30.47 -10.92
N GLU A 147 -5.36 31.26 -11.99
CA GLU A 147 -6.57 31.43 -12.80
C GLU A 147 -7.00 30.11 -13.47
N GLU A 148 -6.03 29.31 -13.93
CA GLU A 148 -6.31 28.00 -14.53
C GLU A 148 -6.81 27.00 -13.49
N ILE A 149 -6.26 27.04 -12.27
CA ILE A 149 -6.70 26.18 -11.17
C ILE A 149 -8.12 26.54 -10.73
N MET A 150 -8.41 27.84 -10.59
CA MET A 150 -9.75 28.32 -10.26
C MET A 150 -10.75 27.98 -11.37
N ARG A 151 -10.38 28.13 -12.64
CA ARG A 151 -11.23 27.74 -13.76
C ARG A 151 -11.56 26.24 -13.73
N HIS A 152 -10.58 25.37 -13.48
CA HIS A 152 -10.79 23.93 -13.35
C HIS A 152 -11.68 23.58 -12.15
N LEU A 153 -11.46 24.25 -11.01
CA LEU A 153 -12.26 24.07 -9.82
C LEU A 153 -13.74 24.43 -10.07
N GLU A 154 -14.01 25.57 -10.71
CA GLU A 154 -15.38 25.99 -11.02
C GLU A 154 -16.07 25.06 -12.02
N MET A 155 -15.34 24.50 -12.99
CA MET A 155 -15.88 23.46 -13.87
C MET A 155 -16.28 22.21 -13.10
N ILE A 156 -15.44 21.75 -12.17
CA ILE A 156 -15.73 20.57 -11.34
C ILE A 156 -16.96 20.83 -10.45
N LYS A 157 -17.04 22.01 -9.81
CA LYS A 157 -18.23 22.41 -9.03
C LYS A 157 -19.49 22.39 -9.89
N LYS A 158 -19.45 23.02 -11.06
CA LYS A 158 -20.59 23.07 -12.00
C LYS A 158 -21.03 21.67 -12.46
N GLN A 159 -20.07 20.80 -12.79
CA GLN A 159 -20.36 19.43 -13.21
C GLN A 159 -20.90 18.55 -12.08
N SER A 160 -20.55 18.85 -10.84
CA SER A 160 -21.04 18.08 -9.68
C SER A 160 -22.53 18.31 -9.42
N GLY A 161 -23.07 19.47 -9.78
CA GLY A 161 -24.44 19.88 -9.44
C GLY A 161 -24.73 19.99 -7.94
N LEU A 162 -23.69 19.97 -7.10
CA LEU A 162 -23.80 20.01 -5.64
C LEU A 162 -23.79 21.46 -5.12
N SER A 163 -24.40 21.66 -3.95
CA SER A 163 -24.17 22.86 -3.15
C SER A 163 -22.70 22.93 -2.70
N GLU A 164 -22.18 24.11 -2.37
CA GLU A 164 -20.79 24.25 -1.90
C GLU A 164 -20.50 23.41 -0.65
N VAL A 165 -21.47 23.36 0.28
CA VAL A 165 -21.37 22.57 1.51
C VAL A 165 -21.30 21.07 1.20
N ASP A 166 -22.17 20.58 0.31
CA ASP A 166 -22.18 19.17 -0.08
C ASP A 166 -20.96 18.79 -0.93
N PHE A 167 -20.47 19.73 -1.74
CA PHE A 167 -19.27 19.59 -2.53
C PHE A 167 -18.05 19.39 -1.63
N ILE A 168 -17.83 20.29 -0.66
CA ILE A 168 -16.72 20.20 0.31
C ILE A 168 -16.85 18.92 1.14
N LYS A 169 -18.07 18.55 1.56
CA LYS A 169 -18.29 17.30 2.30
C LYS A 169 -17.92 16.05 1.49
N ARG A 170 -18.12 16.09 0.17
CA ARG A 170 -17.85 14.94 -0.72
C ARG A 170 -16.40 14.85 -1.16
N ILE A 171 -15.78 15.98 -1.50
CA ILE A 171 -14.44 16.02 -2.09
C ILE A 171 -13.35 16.21 -1.02
N GLY A 172 -13.68 16.87 0.10
CA GLY A 172 -12.73 17.27 1.13
C GLY A 172 -12.44 18.78 1.09
N PRO A 173 -11.42 19.23 1.84
CA PRO A 173 -11.03 20.63 1.88
C PRO A 173 -10.72 21.18 0.49
N LEU A 174 -11.16 22.41 0.22
CA LEU A 174 -10.97 23.06 -1.08
C LEU A 174 -9.48 23.23 -1.43
N GLU A 175 -8.64 23.46 -0.41
CA GLU A 175 -7.21 23.65 -0.57
C GLU A 175 -6.51 22.38 -1.08
N ASP A 176 -6.86 21.22 -0.52
CA ASP A 176 -6.34 19.92 -0.97
C ASP A 176 -6.68 19.66 -2.44
N LEU A 177 -7.91 20.02 -2.85
CA LEU A 177 -8.34 19.92 -4.25
C LEU A 177 -7.56 20.86 -5.17
N LYS A 178 -7.34 22.11 -4.76
CA LYS A 178 -6.53 23.07 -5.53
C LYS A 178 -5.11 22.56 -5.71
N GLU A 179 -4.51 21.98 -4.67
CA GLU A 179 -3.17 21.41 -4.73
C GLU A 179 -3.11 20.24 -5.72
N GLU A 180 -4.12 19.35 -5.70
CA GLU A 180 -4.23 18.26 -6.67
C GLU A 180 -4.38 18.77 -8.11
N LEU A 181 -5.24 19.77 -8.33
CA LEU A 181 -5.41 20.40 -9.64
C LEU A 181 -4.11 21.06 -10.13
N SER A 182 -3.36 21.68 -9.22
CA SER A 182 -2.05 22.27 -9.52
C SER A 182 -1.05 21.22 -9.98
N ARG A 183 -0.90 20.11 -9.23
CA ARG A 183 -0.05 18.98 -9.62
C ARG A 183 -0.45 18.43 -10.99
N ARG A 184 -1.74 18.15 -11.20
CA ARG A 184 -2.27 17.63 -12.46
C ARG A 184 -2.00 18.58 -13.63
N TRP A 185 -2.15 19.89 -13.43
CA TRP A 185 -1.88 20.89 -14.46
C TRP A 185 -0.39 20.90 -14.83
N ILE A 186 0.51 20.92 -13.85
CA ILE A 186 1.97 20.90 -14.06
C ILE A 186 2.37 19.70 -14.89
N ILE A 187 1.93 18.50 -14.46
CA ILE A 187 2.22 17.24 -15.16
C ILE A 187 1.66 17.28 -16.59
N SER A 188 0.42 17.73 -16.76
CA SER A 188 -0.23 17.83 -18.07
C SER A 188 0.52 18.76 -19.03
N GLN A 189 0.94 19.93 -18.56
CA GLN A 189 1.72 20.88 -19.37
C GLN A 189 3.10 20.34 -19.71
N PHE A 190 3.77 19.70 -18.75
CA PHE A 190 5.07 19.07 -18.96
C PHE A 190 4.97 17.97 -20.03
N ILE A 191 4.03 17.05 -19.90
CA ILE A 191 3.81 15.98 -20.88
C ILE A 191 3.54 16.60 -22.26
N LYS A 192 2.59 17.52 -22.35
CA LYS A 192 2.19 18.11 -23.63
C LYS A 192 3.33 18.85 -24.33
N LYS A 193 4.08 19.67 -23.60
CA LYS A 193 5.07 20.60 -24.18
C LYS A 193 6.47 19.99 -24.28
N ALA A 194 6.92 19.26 -23.27
CA ALA A 194 8.28 18.74 -23.21
C ALA A 194 8.41 17.34 -23.80
N ILE A 195 7.46 16.45 -23.50
CA ILE A 195 7.52 15.04 -23.94
C ILE A 195 6.92 14.90 -25.34
N LEU A 196 5.67 15.32 -25.50
CA LEU A 196 4.93 15.15 -26.76
C LEU A 196 5.28 16.21 -27.79
N LYS A 197 5.77 17.39 -27.36
CA LYS A 197 6.04 18.55 -28.23
C LYS A 197 4.86 18.90 -29.16
N GLY A 198 3.63 18.62 -28.71
CA GLY A 198 2.40 18.82 -29.48
C GLY A 198 1.97 17.66 -30.40
N ASP A 199 2.75 16.58 -30.53
CA ASP A 199 2.36 15.38 -31.28
C ASP A 199 1.29 14.58 -30.50
N GLN A 200 0.09 14.52 -31.05
CA GLN A 200 -1.03 13.77 -30.48
C GLN A 200 -1.26 12.42 -31.17
N THR A 201 -0.66 12.18 -32.33
CA THR A 201 -0.92 10.98 -33.13
C THR A 201 -0.25 9.76 -32.50
N ASN A 202 0.96 9.94 -31.96
CA ASN A 202 1.73 8.87 -31.31
C ASN A 202 1.92 9.09 -29.81
N GLY A 203 1.07 9.93 -29.19
CA GLY A 203 1.30 10.45 -27.84
C GLY A 203 1.46 9.36 -26.77
N GLU A 204 0.64 8.31 -26.82
CA GLU A 204 0.69 7.20 -25.87
C GLU A 204 2.00 6.40 -25.97
N LEU A 205 2.45 6.08 -27.19
CA LEU A 205 3.70 5.36 -27.42
C LEU A 205 4.90 6.20 -26.95
N LEU A 206 4.94 7.47 -27.33
CA LEU A 206 6.03 8.39 -26.96
C LEU A 206 6.10 8.56 -25.44
N PHE A 207 4.97 8.80 -24.80
CA PHE A 207 4.90 8.92 -23.35
C PHE A 207 5.28 7.62 -22.65
N GLY A 208 4.78 6.47 -23.12
CA GLY A 208 5.08 5.16 -22.54
C GLY A 208 6.57 4.81 -22.62
N GLN A 209 7.21 5.05 -23.77
CA GLN A 209 8.65 4.85 -23.93
C GLN A 209 9.46 5.79 -23.03
N TRP A 210 9.10 7.08 -23.01
CA TRP A 210 9.74 8.06 -22.15
C TRP A 210 9.62 7.66 -20.67
N LEU A 211 8.41 7.36 -20.20
CA LEU A 211 8.15 7.03 -18.79
C LEU A 211 8.88 5.76 -18.38
N THR A 212 8.92 4.74 -19.24
CA THR A 212 9.66 3.50 -18.99
C THR A 212 11.14 3.77 -18.79
N ASN A 213 11.75 4.56 -19.69
CA ASN A 213 13.16 4.92 -19.61
C ASN A 213 13.47 5.79 -18.39
N THR A 214 12.57 6.71 -18.04
CA THR A 214 12.71 7.57 -16.86
C THR A 214 12.59 6.76 -15.57
N LYS A 215 11.58 5.87 -15.47
CA LYS A 215 11.41 4.95 -14.33
C LYS A 215 12.64 4.07 -14.14
N ALA A 216 13.24 3.56 -15.21
CA ALA A 216 14.46 2.73 -15.15
C ALA A 216 15.69 3.47 -14.58
N LYS A 217 15.72 4.81 -14.68
CA LYS A 217 16.79 5.65 -14.14
C LYS A 217 16.51 6.15 -12.71
N ALA A 218 15.25 6.10 -12.29
CA ALA A 218 14.84 6.59 -10.99
C ALA A 218 15.30 5.66 -9.86
N LYS A 219 15.77 6.23 -8.76
CA LYS A 219 16.06 5.50 -7.53
C LYS A 219 14.76 5.35 -6.72
N ILE A 220 14.17 4.16 -6.74
CA ILE A 220 12.91 3.86 -6.05
C ILE A 220 13.20 2.93 -4.88
N GLU A 221 12.84 3.34 -3.66
CA GLU A 221 12.94 2.56 -2.44
C GLU A 221 11.53 2.38 -1.87
N THR A 222 11.03 1.13 -1.81
CA THR A 222 9.70 0.83 -1.26
C THR A 222 9.83 0.26 0.15
N TYR A 223 9.09 0.85 1.09
CA TYR A 223 9.07 0.47 2.51
C TYR A 223 7.76 -0.22 2.91
N GLU A 224 6.70 -0.02 2.13
CA GLU A 224 5.42 -0.68 2.35
C GLU A 224 5.51 -2.17 2.03
N LYS A 225 5.16 -3.00 3.02
CA LYS A 225 5.05 -4.45 2.84
C LYS A 225 3.71 -4.76 2.20
N LEU A 226 3.66 -4.70 0.87
CA LEU A 226 2.50 -5.16 0.12
C LEU A 226 2.62 -6.67 -0.10
N GLU A 227 1.54 -7.39 0.19
CA GLU A 227 1.51 -8.83 -0.08
C GLU A 227 1.68 -9.04 -1.59
N PRO A 228 2.58 -9.94 -2.02
CA PRO A 228 2.72 -10.25 -3.42
C PRO A 228 1.37 -10.76 -3.91
N VAL A 229 0.75 -10.02 -4.83
CA VAL A 229 -0.44 -10.50 -5.52
C VAL A 229 -0.02 -11.79 -6.21
N SER A 230 -0.68 -12.90 -5.88
CA SER A 230 -0.38 -14.19 -6.49
C SER A 230 -0.67 -14.09 -7.99
N THR A 231 0.36 -13.83 -8.78
CA THR A 231 0.28 -13.72 -10.24
C THR A 231 -0.05 -15.06 -10.90
N GLY A 232 -0.25 -16.14 -10.13
CA GLY A 232 -0.65 -17.45 -10.62
C GLY A 232 -2.03 -17.50 -11.29
N LYS A 233 -2.84 -16.44 -11.18
CA LYS A 233 -4.12 -16.31 -11.90
C LYS A 233 -4.36 -14.95 -12.58
N ALA A 234 -3.37 -14.06 -12.60
CA ALA A 234 -3.52 -12.73 -13.20
C ALA A 234 -2.20 -12.26 -13.86
N SER A 235 -1.84 -12.87 -14.98
CA SER A 235 -0.81 -12.35 -15.88
C SER A 235 -1.43 -11.31 -16.82
N CYS A 236 -1.77 -10.13 -16.29
CA CYS A 236 -2.29 -9.03 -17.13
C CYS A 236 -1.52 -7.71 -17.02
N CYS A 237 -0.42 -7.63 -16.26
CA CYS A 237 0.30 -6.36 -16.06
C CYS A 237 1.83 -6.44 -16.24
N LYS A 238 2.35 -7.24 -17.19
CA LYS A 238 3.79 -7.20 -17.52
C LYS A 238 4.15 -6.65 -18.89
N SER A 239 3.21 -6.07 -19.63
CA SER A 239 3.51 -5.36 -20.87
C SER A 239 2.41 -4.34 -21.13
N GLY A 240 2.81 -3.13 -21.51
CA GLY A 240 1.97 -1.96 -21.59
C GLY A 240 0.64 -2.15 -22.33
N CYS A 241 -0.31 -1.30 -21.96
CA CYS A 241 -1.54 -1.04 -22.71
C CYS A 241 -1.17 -0.63 -24.15
N GLY A 242 -0.96 -1.61 -25.00
CA GLY A 242 -0.89 -1.48 -26.44
C GLY A 242 -1.81 -2.56 -26.95
N GLY A 243 -2.80 -2.19 -27.77
CA GLY A 243 -3.85 -3.06 -28.31
C GLY A 243 -3.33 -4.47 -28.62
N GLY A 244 -3.52 -5.37 -27.66
CA GLY A 244 -3.07 -6.74 -27.76
C GLY A 244 -4.00 -7.48 -28.70
N ARG A 245 -3.43 -8.12 -29.72
CA ARG A 245 -4.14 -9.11 -30.54
C ARG A 245 -4.90 -10.07 -29.63
N ALA A 246 -6.13 -10.41 -30.02
CA ALA A 246 -6.98 -11.39 -29.35
C ALA A 246 -6.13 -12.58 -28.88
N GLN A 247 -6.15 -12.86 -27.59
CA GLN A 247 -5.45 -14.02 -27.03
C GLN A 247 -6.16 -15.29 -27.52
N SER A 248 -5.42 -16.36 -27.82
CA SER A 248 -6.05 -17.63 -28.20
C SER A 248 -6.89 -18.12 -27.03
N LEU A 249 -8.19 -18.27 -27.24
CA LEU A 249 -9.11 -18.86 -26.28
C LEU A 249 -9.03 -20.39 -26.37
N ASP A 250 -9.30 -21.10 -25.27
CA ASP A 250 -9.48 -22.54 -25.34
C ASP A 250 -10.65 -22.88 -26.29
N PRO A 251 -10.49 -23.83 -27.24
CA PRO A 251 -11.53 -24.12 -28.22
C PRO A 251 -12.88 -24.53 -27.64
N LYS A 252 -12.90 -25.18 -26.45
CA LYS A 252 -14.16 -25.55 -25.79
C LYS A 252 -14.86 -24.31 -25.26
N THR A 253 -14.13 -23.43 -24.60
CA THR A 253 -14.67 -22.16 -24.11
C THR A 253 -15.15 -21.27 -25.26
N GLU A 254 -14.44 -21.24 -26.39
CA GLU A 254 -14.88 -20.51 -27.59
C GLU A 254 -16.20 -21.07 -28.12
N GLN A 255 -16.31 -22.40 -28.26
CA GLN A 255 -17.52 -23.05 -28.74
C GLN A 255 -18.70 -22.87 -27.79
N GLU A 256 -18.46 -22.94 -26.48
CA GLU A 256 -19.47 -22.71 -25.45
C GLU A 256 -19.97 -21.27 -25.47
N ALA A 257 -19.06 -20.29 -25.54
CA ALA A 257 -19.40 -18.87 -25.63
C ALA A 257 -20.24 -18.56 -26.87
N LYS A 258 -19.88 -19.13 -28.04
CA LYS A 258 -20.69 -19.02 -29.28
C LYS A 258 -22.09 -19.60 -29.08
N SER A 259 -22.18 -20.82 -28.55
CA SER A 259 -23.48 -21.48 -28.35
C SER A 259 -24.39 -20.69 -27.42
N LYS A 260 -23.86 -20.17 -26.31
CA LYS A 260 -24.64 -19.39 -25.34
C LYS A 260 -25.09 -18.04 -25.89
N ALA A 261 -24.23 -17.38 -26.65
CA ALA A 261 -24.56 -16.12 -27.31
C ALA A 261 -25.68 -16.31 -28.35
N LEU A 262 -25.60 -17.36 -29.18
CA LEU A 262 -26.64 -17.66 -30.15
C LEU A 262 -27.96 -18.09 -29.49
N GLU A 263 -27.92 -18.90 -28.44
CA GLU A 263 -29.11 -19.28 -27.65
C GLU A 263 -29.80 -18.04 -27.05
N TYR A 264 -29.01 -17.12 -26.49
CA TYR A 264 -29.50 -15.84 -25.98
C TYR A 264 -30.17 -15.03 -27.09
N TYR A 265 -29.52 -14.92 -28.24
CA TYR A 265 -29.98 -14.13 -29.37
C TYR A 265 -31.27 -14.69 -30.00
N GLU A 266 -31.33 -16.01 -30.21
CA GLU A 266 -32.53 -16.69 -30.73
C GLU A 266 -33.71 -16.51 -29.77
N ARG A 267 -33.49 -16.68 -28.46
CA ARG A 267 -34.54 -16.48 -27.46
C ARG A 267 -35.08 -15.06 -27.46
N LYS A 268 -34.22 -14.06 -27.73
CA LYS A 268 -34.58 -12.64 -27.72
C LYS A 268 -35.26 -12.19 -29.01
N THR A 269 -34.80 -12.68 -30.17
CA THR A 269 -35.20 -12.16 -31.48
C THR A 269 -36.04 -13.14 -32.32
N GLN A 270 -36.12 -14.41 -31.91
CA GLN A 270 -36.71 -15.52 -32.67
C GLN A 270 -36.04 -15.77 -34.03
N LYS A 271 -34.84 -15.23 -34.26
CA LYS A 271 -34.03 -15.45 -35.47
C LYS A 271 -32.95 -16.51 -35.24
N ARG A 272 -32.67 -17.33 -36.25
CA ARG A 272 -31.71 -18.45 -36.19
C ARG A 272 -30.48 -18.29 -37.10
N GLU A 273 -30.48 -17.31 -37.99
CA GLU A 273 -29.47 -17.16 -39.05
C GLU A 273 -28.40 -16.12 -38.70
N ALA A 274 -27.96 -16.09 -37.45
CA ALA A 274 -26.91 -15.20 -36.99
C ALA A 274 -25.60 -15.95 -36.76
N GLU A 275 -24.47 -15.28 -37.03
CA GLU A 275 -23.14 -15.79 -36.72
C GLU A 275 -22.64 -15.21 -35.39
N ALA A 276 -21.71 -15.90 -34.73
CA ALA A 276 -21.09 -15.43 -33.50
C ALA A 276 -19.57 -15.40 -33.61
N LYS A 277 -18.97 -14.24 -33.38
CA LYS A 277 -17.52 -14.05 -33.33
C LYS A 277 -17.08 -13.82 -31.89
N VAL A 278 -16.16 -14.66 -31.41
CA VAL A 278 -15.62 -14.56 -30.05
C VAL A 278 -14.30 -13.83 -30.07
N THR A 279 -14.15 -12.84 -29.20
CA THR A 279 -12.91 -12.09 -29.01
C THR A 279 -12.51 -12.15 -27.54
N ASN A 280 -11.33 -12.70 -27.27
CA ASN A 280 -10.75 -12.74 -25.93
C ASN A 280 -9.84 -11.52 -25.72
N PHE A 281 -10.29 -10.59 -24.88
CA PHE A 281 -9.54 -9.39 -24.50
C PHE A 281 -8.62 -9.60 -23.29
N GLY A 282 -8.51 -10.85 -22.79
CA GLY A 282 -7.70 -11.23 -21.63
C GLY A 282 -8.39 -10.92 -20.30
N CYS A 283 -9.13 -9.81 -20.18
CA CYS A 283 -9.89 -9.46 -18.97
C CYS A 283 -11.37 -9.90 -19.03
N HIS A 284 -11.93 -10.06 -20.23
CA HIS A 284 -13.27 -10.59 -20.48
C HIS A 284 -13.31 -11.21 -21.89
N ILE A 285 -14.31 -12.05 -22.12
CA ILE A 285 -14.60 -12.66 -23.41
C ILE A 285 -15.81 -11.93 -23.99
N GLN A 286 -15.65 -11.27 -25.12
CA GLN A 286 -16.76 -10.66 -25.86
C GLN A 286 -17.23 -11.60 -26.96
N VAL A 287 -18.53 -11.67 -27.18
CA VAL A 287 -19.16 -12.40 -28.28
C VAL A 287 -20.02 -11.43 -29.08
N ASP A 288 -19.62 -11.18 -30.31
CA ASP A 288 -20.35 -10.34 -31.26
C ASP A 288 -21.27 -11.20 -32.12
N ILE A 289 -22.57 -10.89 -32.10
CA ILE A 289 -23.56 -11.48 -33.01
C ILE A 289 -23.55 -10.70 -34.31
N ILE A 290 -23.38 -11.41 -35.43
CA ILE A 290 -23.24 -10.84 -36.77
C ILE A 290 -24.43 -11.29 -37.64
N GLU A 291 -25.16 -10.33 -38.19
CA GLU A 291 -26.17 -10.53 -39.25
C GLU A 291 -25.77 -9.70 -40.47
N ASP A 292 -25.86 -10.27 -41.67
CA ASP A 292 -25.51 -9.57 -42.93
C ASP A 292 -24.13 -8.89 -42.90
N GLY A 293 -23.16 -9.52 -42.22
CA GLY A 293 -21.80 -8.99 -42.05
C GLY A 293 -21.67 -7.80 -41.07
N LYS A 294 -22.72 -7.46 -40.32
CA LYS A 294 -22.72 -6.38 -39.32
C LYS A 294 -22.95 -6.92 -37.91
N VAL A 295 -22.23 -6.36 -36.94
CA VAL A 295 -22.47 -6.65 -35.52
C VAL A 295 -23.82 -6.03 -35.11
N VAL A 296 -24.76 -6.87 -34.67
CA VAL A 296 -26.10 -6.44 -34.23
C VAL A 296 -26.25 -6.44 -32.71
N VAL A 297 -25.46 -7.26 -32.01
CA VAL A 297 -25.44 -7.33 -30.53
C VAL A 297 -24.02 -7.73 -30.10
N SER A 298 -23.52 -7.13 -29.01
CA SER A 298 -22.29 -7.54 -28.35
C SER A 298 -22.60 -8.02 -26.93
N LEU A 299 -22.09 -9.19 -26.60
CA LEU A 299 -22.30 -9.86 -25.31
C LEU A 299 -20.97 -10.07 -24.59
N THR A 300 -20.95 -10.02 -23.28
CA THR A 300 -19.85 -10.54 -22.46
C THR A 300 -20.17 -11.96 -22.00
N TYR A 301 -19.21 -12.88 -22.09
CA TYR A 301 -19.32 -14.26 -21.61
C TYR A 301 -18.54 -14.43 -20.31
N ASN A 302 -19.19 -15.01 -19.30
CA ASN A 302 -18.61 -15.31 -18.00
C ASN A 302 -19.02 -16.71 -17.54
N GLY A 303 -18.22 -17.74 -17.87
CA GLY A 303 -18.30 -19.06 -17.25
C GLY A 303 -19.67 -19.75 -17.38
N GLY A 304 -20.31 -19.65 -18.55
CA GLY A 304 -21.58 -20.31 -18.88
C GLY A 304 -22.76 -19.36 -19.06
N GLU A 305 -22.60 -18.09 -18.71
CA GLU A 305 -23.61 -17.05 -18.89
C GLU A 305 -23.14 -15.97 -19.88
N VAL A 306 -24.11 -15.35 -20.56
CA VAL A 306 -23.89 -14.21 -21.45
C VAL A 306 -24.76 -13.02 -21.05
N GLN A 307 -24.24 -11.80 -21.16
CA GLN A 307 -24.94 -10.56 -20.84
C GLN A 307 -24.61 -9.48 -21.88
N GLU A 308 -25.57 -8.60 -22.20
CA GLU A 308 -25.33 -7.47 -23.11
C GLU A 308 -24.37 -6.44 -22.48
N ILE A 309 -23.52 -5.86 -23.33
CA ILE A 309 -22.56 -4.80 -22.98
C ILE A 309 -23.13 -3.44 -23.39
#